data_AF-A0A3B8LJN8-F1
#
_entry.id   AF-A0A3B8LJN8-F1
#
_cell.length_a   1.000
_cell.length_b   1.000
_cell.length_c   1.000
_cell.angle_alpha   90.00
_cell.angle_beta   90.00
_cell.angle_gamma   90.00
#
_symmetry.space_group_name_H-M   'P 1'
#
loop_
_entity.id
_entity.type
_entity.pdbx_description
1 polymer ?
#
loop_
_entity_poly.entity_id
_entity_poly.type
_entity_poly.pdbx_seq_one_letter_code
_entity_poly.pdbx_strand_id
1 'polypeptide(L)'
;MKGPFLMTKIETIMTHEYPDFDCLYSVYLLRKFGQTKYPGIREAALQFVPAESIPEDQNGQQLLEQGTLALDLHRGYYDHHEELDNDRSTARIVAQDLNIEEDPCLQKILDFVDQNDLHGVSIQSRRAVDQLICIPNIIKGLNLKYKDDYAKVYHVCEEMFEAAYMNERDWFLAIDDIQKGSSHKIGNIKILSFSSASKASAKAGRYCQGDLCVIQGEALTYNFTTRRSKRWPEPDLTRLAKVIRLAEGLRAGHPIDEKNLNCIGTFEDWFLHQSRVFFSRGSFKKTDVPPSLLSLHELFQLAIFCFDPQPKFLGSFSEHFDQFKQVLHTPMTSQLRQ
;
A
#
# COMPACT_ATOMS: atom_id res chain seq x y z
N MET A 1 23.60 35.76 -18.33
CA MET A 1 23.09 34.40 -18.07
C MET A 1 24.25 33.58 -17.54
N LYS A 2 24.26 33.21 -16.26
CA LYS A 2 25.24 32.24 -15.75
C LYS A 2 24.92 30.90 -16.45
N GLY A 3 25.91 30.31 -17.11
CA GLY A 3 25.74 29.01 -17.77
C GLY A 3 25.27 27.94 -16.77
N PRO A 4 24.76 26.80 -17.24
CA PRO A 4 24.37 25.71 -16.35
C PRO A 4 25.61 25.32 -15.52
N PHE A 5 25.55 25.52 -14.20
CA PHE A 5 26.52 24.93 -13.29
C PHE A 5 26.47 23.43 -13.52
N LEU A 6 27.53 22.86 -14.07
CA LEU A 6 27.73 21.42 -14.06
C LEU A 6 27.90 21.05 -12.59
N MET A 7 26.87 20.46 -11.99
CA MET A 7 26.97 19.98 -10.62
C MET A 7 28.07 18.91 -10.56
N THR A 8 28.98 19.05 -9.60
CA THR A 8 30.00 18.04 -9.30
C THR A 8 29.30 16.71 -9.08
N LYS A 9 29.83 15.65 -9.70
CA LYS A 9 29.35 14.30 -9.46
C LYS A 9 29.61 13.94 -8.00
N ILE A 10 28.60 13.45 -7.30
CA ILE A 10 28.76 12.94 -5.94
C ILE A 10 29.41 11.56 -6.00
N GLU A 11 30.51 11.44 -5.29
CA GLU A 11 31.31 10.21 -5.19
C GLU A 11 31.21 9.59 -3.79
N THR A 12 30.95 10.42 -2.78
CA THR A 12 30.87 9.99 -1.38
C THR A 12 29.65 10.59 -0.68
N ILE A 13 28.95 9.77 0.10
CA ILE A 13 28.01 10.19 1.12
C ILE A 13 28.68 9.96 2.47
N MET A 14 28.92 11.04 3.21
CA MET A 14 29.59 11.01 4.51
C MET A 14 28.55 11.19 5.62
N THR A 15 28.57 10.33 6.63
CA THR A 15 27.68 10.42 7.79
C THR A 15 28.32 9.83 9.05
N HIS A 16 27.61 9.83 10.18
CA HIS A 16 28.20 9.49 11.47
C HIS A 16 28.30 7.98 11.73
N GLU A 17 29.35 7.55 12.45
CA GLU A 17 29.44 6.21 13.03
C GLU A 17 28.28 5.92 13.99
N TYR A 18 27.93 4.65 14.16
CA TYR A 18 26.69 4.23 14.86
C TYR A 18 25.44 4.93 14.29
N PRO A 19 25.23 4.86 12.97
CA PRO A 19 24.17 5.58 12.30
C PRO A 19 22.81 5.17 12.88
N ASP A 20 21.94 6.16 13.05
CA ASP A 20 20.60 5.95 13.56
C ASP A 20 19.55 5.88 12.44
N PHE A 21 18.28 5.98 12.78
CA PHE A 21 17.22 5.87 11.79
C PHE A 21 17.17 7.08 10.85
N ASP A 22 17.39 8.29 11.36
CA ASP A 22 17.30 9.51 10.56
C ASP A 22 18.41 9.56 9.50
N CYS A 23 19.65 9.35 9.94
CA CYS A 23 20.81 9.24 9.08
C CYS A 23 20.60 8.17 7.98
N LEU A 24 20.27 6.93 8.35
CA LEU A 24 20.16 5.84 7.38
C LEU A 24 19.02 6.05 6.39
N TYR A 25 17.88 6.60 6.84
CA TYR A 25 16.75 6.87 5.96
C TYR A 25 17.05 8.04 5.02
N SER A 26 17.77 9.06 5.46
CA SER A 26 18.28 10.16 4.62
C SER A 26 19.13 9.65 3.45
N VAL A 27 20.08 8.75 3.73
CA VAL A 27 20.92 8.12 2.70
C VAL A 27 20.07 7.34 1.69
N TYR A 28 19.05 6.61 2.16
CA TYR A 28 18.11 5.89 1.28
C TYR A 28 17.32 6.85 0.36
N LEU A 29 16.78 7.95 0.88
CA LEU A 29 16.06 8.95 0.08
C LEU A 29 16.95 9.54 -1.02
N LEU A 30 18.20 9.89 -0.69
CA LEU A 30 19.18 10.40 -1.64
C LEU A 30 19.52 9.40 -2.74
N ARG A 31 19.78 8.15 -2.38
CA ARG A 31 20.09 7.12 -3.38
C ARG A 31 18.90 6.79 -4.28
N LYS A 32 17.69 6.78 -3.72
CA LYS A 32 16.47 6.42 -4.46
C LYS A 32 15.96 7.54 -5.37
N PHE A 33 15.98 8.78 -4.90
CA PHE A 33 15.34 9.91 -5.58
C PHE A 33 16.31 11.02 -5.99
N GLY A 34 17.52 11.05 -5.42
CA GLY A 34 18.45 12.17 -5.57
C GLY A 34 19.22 12.22 -6.89
N GLN A 35 19.26 11.15 -7.69
CA GLN A 35 20.13 11.06 -8.87
C GLN A 35 20.00 12.23 -9.88
N THR A 36 18.79 12.76 -10.04
CA THR A 36 18.55 13.90 -10.94
C THR A 36 19.18 15.19 -10.41
N LYS A 37 19.14 15.40 -9.09
CA LYS A 37 19.67 16.60 -8.44
C LYS A 37 21.15 16.47 -8.12
N TYR A 38 21.59 15.28 -7.72
CA TYR A 38 22.94 14.94 -7.28
C TYR A 38 23.49 13.82 -8.17
N PRO A 39 24.11 14.13 -9.33
CA PRO A 39 24.59 13.11 -10.24
C PRO A 39 25.61 12.19 -9.55
N GLY A 40 25.38 10.87 -9.59
CA GLY A 40 26.30 9.88 -9.01
C GLY A 40 25.94 9.44 -7.59
N ILE A 41 25.01 10.15 -6.92
CA ILE A 41 24.60 9.86 -5.55
C ILE A 41 24.14 8.41 -5.33
N ARG A 42 23.51 7.79 -6.34
CA ARG A 42 23.03 6.41 -6.27
C ARG A 42 24.17 5.41 -6.00
N GLU A 43 25.33 5.65 -6.61
CA GLU A 43 26.50 4.76 -6.56
C GLU A 43 27.60 5.32 -5.64
N ALA A 44 27.37 6.46 -4.99
CA ALA A 44 28.34 7.09 -4.12
C ALA A 44 28.70 6.18 -2.94
N ALA A 45 29.99 6.13 -2.61
CA ALA A 45 30.49 5.35 -1.49
C ALA A 45 29.92 5.88 -0.16
N LEU A 46 29.63 4.99 0.78
CA LEU A 46 29.27 5.40 2.15
C LEU A 46 30.53 5.50 2.99
N GLN A 47 30.73 6.65 3.61
CA GLN A 47 31.79 6.88 4.57
C GLN A 47 31.19 7.22 5.92
N PHE A 48 31.49 6.39 6.92
CA PHE A 48 31.05 6.60 8.30
C PHE A 48 32.23 7.16 9.11
N VAL A 49 32.02 8.29 9.77
CA VAL A 49 33.05 9.02 10.52
C VAL A 49 32.52 9.43 11.89
N PRO A 50 33.36 9.70 12.90
CA PRO A 50 32.89 10.32 14.14
C PRO A 50 32.09 11.61 13.89
N ALA A 51 31.07 11.91 14.69
CA ALA A 51 30.12 13.00 14.42
C ALA A 51 30.75 14.40 14.24
N GLU A 52 31.91 14.64 14.85
CA GLU A 52 32.66 15.90 14.81
C GLU A 52 33.86 15.86 13.85
N SER A 53 33.80 15.04 12.80
CA SER A 53 34.96 14.81 11.91
C SER A 53 35.18 15.88 10.84
N ILE A 54 34.22 16.79 10.63
CA ILE A 54 34.36 17.87 9.63
C ILE A 54 35.29 18.96 10.20
N PRO A 55 36.48 19.21 9.59
CA PRO A 55 37.45 20.18 10.10
C PRO A 55 36.88 21.60 10.21
N GLU A 56 37.31 22.39 11.20
CA GLU A 56 36.80 23.75 11.47
C GLU A 56 36.88 24.72 10.28
N ASP A 57 37.80 24.50 9.35
CA ASP A 57 37.99 25.30 8.13
C ASP A 57 37.18 24.81 6.92
N GLN A 58 36.43 23.71 7.06
CA GLN A 58 35.56 23.13 6.03
C GLN A 58 34.09 23.14 6.45
N ASN A 59 33.17 23.24 5.50
CA ASN A 59 31.74 23.07 5.72
C ASN A 59 31.09 22.16 4.67
N GLY A 60 29.83 21.78 4.89
CA GLY A 60 29.07 20.90 4.00
C GLY A 60 29.01 21.37 2.53
N GLN A 61 28.93 22.68 2.29
CA GLN A 61 28.92 23.22 0.93
C GLN A 61 30.26 23.00 0.21
N GLN A 62 31.39 23.21 0.91
CA GLN A 62 32.72 22.97 0.35
C GLN A 62 32.97 21.48 0.09
N LEU A 63 32.51 20.59 0.98
CA LEU A 63 32.56 19.15 0.75
C LEU A 63 31.71 18.73 -0.46
N LEU A 64 30.51 19.32 -0.60
CA LEU A 64 29.61 19.06 -1.73
C LEU A 64 30.27 19.43 -3.06
N GLU A 65 30.95 20.58 -3.12
CA GLU A 65 31.70 21.02 -4.30
C GLU A 65 32.86 20.07 -4.66
N GLN A 66 33.39 19.35 -3.67
CA GLN A 66 34.41 18.30 -3.81
C GLN A 66 33.82 16.91 -4.11
N GLY A 67 32.51 16.79 -4.29
CA GLY A 67 31.84 15.52 -4.57
C GLY A 67 31.50 14.68 -3.33
N THR A 68 31.55 15.27 -2.14
CA THR A 68 31.19 14.62 -0.87
C THR A 68 29.96 15.27 -0.26
N LEU A 69 28.88 14.51 -0.11
CA LEU A 69 27.67 14.98 0.56
C LEU A 69 27.68 14.56 2.03
N ALA A 70 27.89 15.52 2.93
CA ALA A 70 27.85 15.29 4.38
C ALA A 70 26.42 15.38 4.92
N LEU A 71 25.95 14.32 5.58
CA LEU A 71 24.61 14.13 6.13
C LEU A 71 24.68 13.91 7.62
N ASP A 72 23.83 14.61 8.36
CA ASP A 72 23.61 14.37 9.79
C ASP A 72 24.92 14.39 10.58
N LEU A 73 25.75 15.38 10.23
CA LEU A 73 27.06 15.63 10.81
C LEU A 73 27.12 17.11 11.15
N HIS A 74 27.72 17.44 12.27
CA HIS A 74 27.90 18.84 12.65
C HIS A 74 28.63 19.60 11.53
N ARG A 75 28.04 20.70 11.05
CA ARG A 75 28.55 21.53 9.93
C ARG A 75 28.46 20.84 8.55
N GLY A 76 27.71 19.75 8.46
CA GLY A 76 27.36 19.04 7.24
C GLY A 76 26.42 19.84 6.34
N TYR A 77 26.16 19.33 5.13
CA TYR A 77 25.29 20.03 4.17
C TYR A 77 23.82 19.93 4.57
N TYR A 78 23.44 18.75 5.09
CA TYR A 78 22.16 18.54 5.76
C TYR A 78 22.43 18.28 7.22
N ASP A 79 22.54 19.34 8.00
CA ASP A 79 22.70 19.30 9.46
C ASP A 79 21.55 20.11 10.09
N HIS A 80 20.97 19.59 11.17
CA HIS A 80 19.89 20.25 11.91
C HIS A 80 20.28 20.62 13.34
N HIS A 81 21.49 20.30 13.79
CA HIS A 81 21.92 20.46 15.18
C HIS A 81 22.23 21.91 15.61
N GLU A 82 22.55 22.80 14.67
CA GLU A 82 22.92 24.19 14.97
C GLU A 82 21.70 25.14 15.13
N GLU A 83 20.54 24.77 14.58
CA GLU A 83 19.34 25.58 14.63
C GLU A 83 18.47 25.18 15.83
N LEU A 84 18.53 25.98 16.90
CA LEU A 84 17.82 25.74 18.18
C LEU A 84 16.29 25.56 18.07
N ASP A 85 15.69 25.91 16.93
CA ASP A 85 14.24 25.84 16.65
C ASP A 85 13.91 24.87 15.48
N ASN A 86 14.84 24.00 15.06
CA ASN A 86 14.57 23.09 13.96
C ASN A 86 13.68 21.92 14.42
N ASP A 87 12.44 21.90 13.92
CA ASP A 87 11.44 20.85 14.18
C ASP A 87 11.45 19.74 13.13
N ARG A 88 12.58 19.57 12.44
CA ARG A 88 12.74 18.60 11.33
C ARG A 88 13.97 17.74 11.51
N SER A 89 13.79 16.46 11.22
CA SER A 89 14.89 15.51 11.02
C SER A 89 15.66 15.78 9.73
N THR A 90 16.89 15.29 9.63
CA THR A 90 17.71 15.32 8.41
C THR A 90 16.97 14.69 7.23
N ALA A 91 16.24 13.60 7.44
CA ALA A 91 15.49 12.92 6.40
C ALA A 91 14.39 13.80 5.81
N ARG A 92 13.72 14.60 6.63
CA ARG A 92 12.71 15.56 6.14
C ARG A 92 13.35 16.70 5.37
N ILE A 93 14.50 17.22 5.83
CA ILE A 93 15.26 18.24 5.09
C ILE A 93 15.67 17.70 3.71
N VAL A 94 16.19 16.47 3.66
CA VAL A 94 16.53 15.78 2.40
C VAL A 94 15.30 15.62 1.51
N ALA A 95 14.16 15.18 2.06
CA ALA A 95 12.93 15.01 1.29
C ALA A 95 12.42 16.34 0.69
N GLN A 96 12.49 17.42 1.46
CA GLN A 96 12.13 18.76 1.01
C GLN A 96 13.06 19.23 -0.11
N ASP A 97 14.36 19.06 0.09
CA ASP A 97 15.39 19.48 -0.86
C ASP A 97 15.29 18.73 -2.20
N LEU A 98 14.93 17.44 -2.16
CA LEU A 98 14.65 16.61 -3.33
C LEU A 98 13.27 16.87 -3.97
N ASN A 99 12.43 17.73 -3.38
CA ASN A 99 11.05 17.99 -3.78
C ASN A 99 10.16 16.73 -3.78
N ILE A 100 10.37 15.83 -2.80
CA ILE A 100 9.59 14.60 -2.62
C ILE A 100 8.86 14.56 -1.27
N GLU A 101 9.00 15.60 -0.43
CA GLU A 101 8.33 15.67 0.87
C GLU A 101 6.83 15.37 0.73
N GLU A 102 6.15 15.97 -0.24
CA GLU A 102 4.71 15.78 -0.49
C GLU A 102 4.32 14.42 -1.11
N ASP A 103 5.25 13.49 -1.35
CA ASP A 103 4.90 12.13 -1.78
C ASP A 103 4.12 11.44 -0.65
N PRO A 104 2.84 11.10 -0.86
CA PRO A 104 2.02 10.48 0.18
C PRO A 104 2.57 9.13 0.66
N CYS A 105 3.38 8.45 -0.15
CA CYS A 105 4.03 7.20 0.22
C CYS A 105 5.15 7.38 1.25
N LEU A 106 5.72 8.59 1.35
CA LEU A 106 6.82 8.91 2.28
C LEU A 106 6.32 9.52 3.58
N GLN A 107 5.20 10.25 3.57
CA GLN A 107 4.68 11.03 4.70
C GLN A 107 4.66 10.26 6.03
N LYS A 108 4.07 9.06 6.08
CA LYS A 108 4.01 8.27 7.31
C LYS A 108 5.39 7.87 7.84
N ILE A 109 6.34 7.64 6.94
CA ILE A 109 7.71 7.24 7.31
C ILE A 109 8.49 8.47 7.77
N LEU A 110 8.35 9.62 7.08
CA LEU A 110 8.96 10.89 7.49
C LEU A 110 8.45 11.32 8.87
N ASP A 111 7.12 11.30 9.09
CA ASP A 111 6.53 11.61 10.41
C ASP A 111 7.06 10.68 11.51
N PHE A 112 7.36 9.43 11.14
CA PHE A 112 7.90 8.44 12.06
C PHE A 112 9.39 8.67 12.37
N VAL A 113 10.17 9.11 11.38
CA VAL A 113 11.57 9.54 11.58
C VAL A 113 11.59 10.76 12.51
N ASP A 114 10.83 11.81 12.22
CA ASP A 114 10.79 13.02 13.07
C ASP A 114 10.39 12.71 14.52
N GLN A 115 9.35 11.88 14.71
CA GLN A 115 8.94 11.45 16.06
C GLN A 115 10.05 10.68 16.79
N ASN A 116 10.81 9.88 16.06
CA ASN A 116 11.89 9.11 16.65
C ASN A 116 13.08 9.99 17.01
N ASP A 117 13.48 10.86 16.10
CA ASP A 117 14.65 11.71 16.20
C ASP A 117 14.44 12.84 17.23
N LEU A 118 13.41 13.66 17.03
CA LEU A 118 13.16 14.86 17.84
C LEU A 118 12.58 14.58 19.22
N HIS A 119 11.89 13.44 19.39
CA HIS A 119 11.16 13.13 20.62
C HIS A 119 11.57 11.80 21.27
N GLY A 120 12.49 11.04 20.65
CA GLY A 120 12.88 9.72 21.15
C GLY A 120 11.73 8.69 21.12
N VAL A 121 10.65 8.94 20.37
CA VAL A 121 9.47 8.07 20.34
C VAL A 121 9.58 7.07 19.19
N SER A 122 9.93 5.82 19.50
CA SER A 122 10.15 4.80 18.46
C SER A 122 8.91 4.05 17.98
N ILE A 123 7.82 3.94 18.74
CA ILE A 123 6.47 3.53 18.31
C ILE A 123 5.48 3.89 19.43
N GLN A 124 4.18 3.97 19.13
CA GLN A 124 3.15 4.27 20.14
C GLN A 124 2.96 3.16 21.20
N SER A 125 3.32 1.91 20.89
CA SER A 125 3.12 0.80 21.84
C SER A 125 4.06 0.91 23.03
N ARG A 126 3.52 0.79 24.25
CA ARG A 126 4.32 0.75 25.49
C ARG A 126 4.86 -0.64 25.82
N ARG A 127 4.52 -1.67 25.03
CA ARG A 127 4.93 -3.05 25.30
C ARG A 127 6.37 -3.24 24.85
N ALA A 128 7.20 -3.78 25.74
CA ALA A 128 8.63 -4.03 25.45
C ALA A 128 8.85 -4.91 24.20
N VAL A 129 7.97 -5.89 23.95
CA VAL A 129 8.07 -6.75 22.76
C VAL A 129 7.85 -6.00 21.46
N ASP A 130 6.93 -5.03 21.44
CA ASP A 130 6.64 -4.24 20.25
C ASP A 130 7.81 -3.26 19.99
N GLN A 131 8.37 -2.69 21.07
CA GLN A 131 9.56 -1.84 21.00
C GLN A 131 10.79 -2.62 20.51
N LEU A 132 10.96 -3.89 20.92
CA LEU A 132 12.10 -4.70 20.49
C LEU A 132 12.20 -4.85 18.96
N ILE A 133 11.06 -4.91 18.29
CA ILE A 133 10.97 -5.14 16.84
C ILE A 133 10.72 -3.87 16.03
N CYS A 134 10.84 -2.68 16.64
CA CYS A 134 10.75 -1.42 15.90
C CYS A 134 12.06 -1.13 15.16
N ILE A 135 11.97 -0.42 14.04
CA ILE A 135 13.12 -0.12 13.17
C ILE A 135 14.29 0.53 13.95
N PRO A 136 14.09 1.57 14.78
CA PRO A 136 15.20 2.18 15.53
C PRO A 136 15.94 1.19 16.45
N ASN A 137 15.22 0.26 17.11
CA ASN A 137 15.85 -0.73 17.97
C ASN A 137 16.49 -1.88 17.20
N ILE A 138 15.97 -2.21 16.01
CA ILE A 138 16.64 -3.12 15.08
C ILE A 138 17.97 -2.51 14.63
N ILE A 139 18.01 -1.23 14.26
CA ILE A 139 19.24 -0.51 13.88
C ILE A 139 20.26 -0.56 15.01
N LYS A 140 19.85 -0.25 16.26
CA LYS A 140 20.73 -0.38 17.44
C LYS A 140 21.30 -1.80 17.58
N GLY A 141 20.46 -2.83 17.40
CA GLY A 141 20.90 -4.23 17.40
C GLY A 141 21.87 -4.57 16.27
N LEU A 142 21.67 -4.00 15.07
CA LEU A 142 22.55 -4.17 13.92
C LEU A 142 23.91 -3.50 14.15
N ASN A 143 23.94 -2.28 14.71
CA ASN A 143 25.17 -1.60 15.10
C ASN A 143 25.98 -2.41 16.14
N LEU A 144 25.31 -3.09 17.08
CA LEU A 144 25.98 -4.00 18.03
C LEU A 144 26.54 -5.26 17.35
N LYS A 145 25.83 -5.77 16.33
CA LYS A 145 26.18 -7.02 15.63
C LYS A 145 27.31 -6.81 14.63
N TYR A 146 27.25 -5.74 13.85
CA TYR A 146 28.21 -5.40 12.79
C TYR A 146 29.07 -4.21 13.23
N LYS A 147 29.80 -4.41 14.33
CA LYS A 147 30.72 -3.40 14.85
C LYS A 147 31.71 -3.01 13.75
N ASP A 148 31.88 -1.70 13.55
CA ASP A 148 32.78 -1.11 12.57
C ASP A 148 32.44 -1.42 11.09
N ASP A 149 31.31 -2.09 10.81
CA ASP A 149 30.79 -2.32 9.45
C ASP A 149 29.40 -1.69 9.30
N TYR A 150 29.37 -0.35 9.42
CA TYR A 150 28.15 0.46 9.31
C TYR A 150 27.56 0.44 7.90
N ALA A 151 28.38 0.21 6.87
CA ALA A 151 27.90 -0.01 5.51
C ALA A 151 27.01 -1.25 5.45
N LYS A 152 27.36 -2.34 6.14
CA LYS A 152 26.50 -3.52 6.26
C LYS A 152 25.21 -3.22 7.01
N VAL A 153 25.25 -2.39 8.05
CA VAL A 153 24.05 -1.92 8.76
C VAL A 153 23.11 -1.21 7.81
N TYR A 154 23.63 -0.25 7.02
CA TYR A 154 22.85 0.46 6.01
C TYR A 154 22.20 -0.49 5.01
N HIS A 155 22.95 -1.41 4.40
CA HIS A 155 22.40 -2.31 3.37
C HIS A 155 21.28 -3.22 3.88
N VAL A 156 21.30 -3.61 5.16
CA VAL A 156 20.16 -4.33 5.75
C VAL A 156 18.95 -3.42 5.89
N CYS A 157 19.16 -2.17 6.32
CA CYS A 157 18.09 -1.21 6.53
C CYS A 157 17.49 -0.70 5.21
N GLU A 158 18.30 -0.53 4.17
CA GLU A 158 17.89 -0.12 2.82
C GLU A 158 16.77 -1.04 2.28
N GLU A 159 16.92 -2.35 2.40
CA GLU A 159 15.90 -3.32 2.00
C GLU A 159 14.60 -3.19 2.82
N MET A 160 14.72 -2.89 4.12
CA MET A 160 13.55 -2.67 4.98
C MET A 160 12.81 -1.38 4.60
N PHE A 161 13.55 -0.32 4.27
CA PHE A 161 13.00 0.96 3.83
C PHE A 161 12.31 0.83 2.46
N GLU A 162 12.94 0.12 1.52
CA GLU A 162 12.34 -0.19 0.21
C GLU A 162 11.03 -0.97 0.38
N ALA A 163 11.03 -2.01 1.21
CA ALA A 163 9.83 -2.79 1.48
C ALA A 163 8.71 -1.94 2.11
N ALA A 164 9.04 -1.05 3.05
CA ALA A 164 8.09 -0.13 3.66
C ALA A 164 7.49 0.84 2.62
N TYR A 165 8.34 1.45 1.79
CA TYR A 165 7.91 2.35 0.72
C TYR A 165 7.05 1.64 -0.33
N MET A 166 7.43 0.42 -0.76
CA MET A 166 6.65 -0.38 -1.71
C MET A 166 5.28 -0.76 -1.15
N ASN A 167 5.16 -1.04 0.15
CA ASN A 167 3.87 -1.31 0.79
C ASN A 167 2.95 -0.07 0.78
N GLU A 168 3.49 1.11 1.06
CA GLU A 168 2.73 2.36 0.99
C GLU A 168 2.35 2.72 -0.46
N ARG A 169 3.27 2.52 -1.41
CA ARG A 169 2.97 2.68 -2.84
C ARG A 169 1.84 1.75 -3.30
N ASP A 170 1.89 0.47 -2.93
CA ASP A 170 0.82 -0.50 -3.24
C ASP A 170 -0.53 -0.04 -2.66
N TRP A 171 -0.53 0.55 -1.46
CA TRP A 171 -1.72 1.15 -0.85
C TRP A 171 -2.27 2.33 -1.66
N PHE A 172 -1.44 3.30 -2.03
CA PHE A 172 -1.90 4.48 -2.78
C PHE A 172 -2.33 4.14 -4.21
N LEU A 173 -1.69 3.17 -4.86
CA LEU A 173 -2.16 2.62 -6.13
C LEU A 173 -3.58 2.07 -6.00
N ALA A 174 -3.86 1.28 -4.96
CA ALA A 174 -5.23 0.80 -4.71
C ALA A 174 -6.24 1.93 -4.47
N ILE A 175 -5.85 3.01 -3.79
CA ILE A 175 -6.73 4.17 -3.57
C ILE A 175 -7.07 4.85 -4.90
N ASP A 176 -6.08 5.07 -5.76
CA ASP A 176 -6.26 5.66 -7.09
C ASP A 176 -7.16 4.77 -7.98
N ASP A 177 -6.93 3.45 -7.98
CA ASP A 177 -7.78 2.48 -8.68
C ASP A 177 -9.25 2.55 -8.24
N ILE A 178 -9.50 2.70 -6.94
CA ILE A 178 -10.85 2.85 -6.38
C ILE A 178 -11.50 4.16 -6.85
N GLN A 179 -10.74 5.25 -6.92
CA GLN A 179 -11.25 6.56 -7.36
C GLN A 179 -11.65 6.54 -8.84
N LYS A 180 -10.91 5.79 -9.68
CA LYS A 180 -11.24 5.55 -11.10
C LYS A 180 -12.38 4.55 -11.30
N GLY A 181 -12.69 3.76 -10.27
CA GLY A 181 -13.74 2.75 -10.28
C GLY A 181 -15.17 3.30 -10.28
N SER A 182 -16.12 2.38 -10.21
CA SER A 182 -17.54 2.66 -10.07
C SER A 182 -18.01 2.52 -8.62
N SER A 183 -19.02 3.31 -8.24
CA SER A 183 -19.68 3.17 -6.94
C SER A 183 -21.19 3.26 -7.07
N HIS A 184 -21.91 2.51 -6.23
CA HIS A 184 -23.36 2.54 -6.16
C HIS A 184 -23.83 2.44 -4.71
N LYS A 185 -24.86 3.20 -4.35
CA LYS A 185 -25.39 3.25 -2.98
C LYS A 185 -26.84 2.79 -2.96
N ILE A 186 -27.15 1.80 -2.13
CA ILE A 186 -28.49 1.22 -1.98
C ILE A 186 -28.87 1.30 -0.51
N GLY A 187 -29.79 2.21 -0.18
CA GLY A 187 -30.03 2.59 1.21
C GLY A 187 -28.73 3.04 1.87
N ASN A 188 -28.29 2.32 2.90
CA ASN A 188 -27.05 2.60 3.63
C ASN A 188 -25.81 1.82 3.13
N ILE A 189 -25.99 0.87 2.22
CA ILE A 189 -24.92 0.01 1.70
C ILE A 189 -24.21 0.70 0.53
N LYS A 190 -22.88 0.76 0.58
CA LYS A 190 -22.04 1.23 -0.52
C LYS A 190 -21.34 0.05 -1.21
N ILE A 191 -21.58 -0.11 -2.50
CA ILE A 191 -20.92 -1.10 -3.35
C ILE A 191 -19.88 -0.38 -4.20
N LEU A 192 -18.66 -0.90 -4.24
CA LEU A 192 -17.55 -0.41 -5.06
C LEU A 192 -17.19 -1.46 -6.12
N SER A 193 -16.80 -1.02 -7.31
CA SER A 193 -16.26 -1.89 -8.37
C SER A 193 -15.06 -1.25 -9.04
N PHE A 194 -13.92 -1.94 -9.10
CA PHE A 194 -12.68 -1.41 -9.65
C PHE A 194 -11.71 -2.52 -10.06
N SER A 195 -10.81 -2.22 -10.99
CA SER A 195 -9.70 -3.08 -11.37
C SER A 195 -8.45 -2.62 -10.63
N SER A 196 -7.67 -3.54 -10.08
CA SER A 196 -6.45 -3.20 -9.36
C SER A 196 -5.45 -4.36 -9.35
N ALA A 197 -4.19 -4.05 -9.68
CA ALA A 197 -3.07 -4.98 -9.50
C ALA A 197 -2.59 -5.03 -8.03
N SER A 198 -3.04 -4.08 -7.21
CA SER A 198 -2.57 -3.93 -5.83
C SER A 198 -3.07 -5.04 -4.91
N LYS A 199 -2.16 -5.53 -4.06
CA LYS A 199 -2.49 -6.51 -3.00
C LYS A 199 -3.24 -5.83 -1.85
N ALA A 200 -3.13 -4.52 -1.72
CA ALA A 200 -3.87 -3.72 -0.75
C ALA A 200 -5.34 -3.43 -1.15
N SER A 201 -5.73 -3.69 -2.40
CA SER A 201 -7.06 -3.38 -2.99
C SER A 201 -8.24 -3.70 -2.07
N ALA A 202 -8.32 -4.90 -1.51
CA ALA A 202 -9.40 -5.29 -0.60
C ALA A 202 -9.43 -4.49 0.71
N LYS A 203 -8.25 -4.15 1.27
CA LYS A 203 -8.17 -3.34 2.50
C LYS A 203 -8.48 -1.88 2.20
N ALA A 204 -7.97 -1.34 1.09
CA ALA A 204 -8.23 0.01 0.61
C ALA A 204 -9.72 0.23 0.32
N GLY A 205 -10.40 -0.71 -0.33
CA GLY A 205 -11.84 -0.64 -0.60
C GLY A 205 -12.68 -0.47 0.68
N ARG A 206 -12.33 -1.22 1.74
CA ARG A 206 -12.98 -1.10 3.05
C ARG A 206 -12.69 0.24 3.74
N TYR A 207 -11.47 0.75 3.59
CA TYR A 207 -11.06 2.07 4.08
C TYR A 207 -11.86 3.18 3.39
N CYS A 208 -12.06 3.09 2.07
CA CYS A 208 -12.94 3.96 1.27
C CYS A 208 -14.46 3.72 1.50
N GLN A 209 -14.79 3.10 2.63
CA GLN A 209 -16.15 2.85 3.11
C GLN A 209 -17.02 1.96 2.21
N GLY A 210 -16.41 1.14 1.36
CA GLY A 210 -17.12 0.07 0.64
C GLY A 210 -17.60 -1.00 1.63
N ASP A 211 -18.92 -1.24 1.65
CA ASP A 211 -19.51 -2.35 2.41
C ASP A 211 -19.40 -3.67 1.61
N LEU A 212 -19.45 -3.58 0.27
CA LEU A 212 -19.10 -4.63 -0.69
C LEU A 212 -18.13 -4.07 -1.75
N CYS A 213 -17.02 -4.76 -2.00
CA CYS A 213 -16.09 -4.42 -3.07
C CYS A 213 -16.04 -5.55 -4.09
N VAL A 214 -16.24 -5.22 -5.37
CA VAL A 214 -16.04 -6.08 -6.54
C VAL A 214 -14.70 -5.69 -7.19
N ILE A 215 -13.73 -6.57 -7.11
CA ILE A 215 -12.34 -6.24 -7.45
C ILE A 215 -11.89 -7.15 -8.58
N GLN A 216 -11.52 -6.58 -9.73
CA GLN A 216 -10.81 -7.31 -10.77
C GLN A 216 -9.30 -7.21 -10.52
N GLY A 217 -8.66 -8.34 -10.24
CA GLY A 217 -7.21 -8.45 -10.07
C GLY A 217 -6.48 -8.66 -11.39
N GLU A 218 -5.16 -8.90 -11.28
CA GLU A 218 -4.36 -9.38 -12.40
C GLU A 218 -4.90 -10.71 -12.96
N ALA A 219 -4.54 -11.03 -14.21
CA ALA A 219 -4.97 -12.23 -14.92
C ALA A 219 -6.51 -12.43 -14.97
N LEU A 220 -7.28 -11.35 -14.90
CA LEU A 220 -8.76 -11.37 -14.89
C LEU A 220 -9.34 -12.22 -13.74
N THR A 221 -8.65 -12.22 -12.59
CA THR A 221 -9.22 -12.78 -11.35
C THR A 221 -10.24 -11.82 -10.75
N TYR A 222 -11.24 -12.33 -10.04
CA TYR A 222 -12.29 -11.52 -9.44
C TYR A 222 -12.46 -11.83 -7.96
N ASN A 223 -12.57 -10.80 -7.14
CA ASN A 223 -12.76 -10.93 -5.69
C ASN A 223 -13.92 -10.06 -5.22
N PHE A 224 -14.76 -10.64 -4.38
CA PHE A 224 -15.83 -9.99 -3.65
C PHE A 224 -15.47 -10.01 -2.18
N THR A 225 -15.30 -8.83 -1.60
CA THR A 225 -14.95 -8.69 -0.19
C THR A 225 -15.93 -7.76 0.50
N THR A 226 -16.34 -8.12 1.71
CA THR A 226 -17.24 -7.31 2.51
C THR A 226 -16.52 -6.61 3.65
N ARG A 227 -17.17 -5.59 4.21
CA ARG A 227 -16.79 -4.96 5.47
C ARG A 227 -17.89 -5.18 6.49
N ARG A 228 -17.53 -5.70 7.68
CA ARG A 228 -18.41 -5.62 8.84
C ARG A 228 -18.55 -4.16 9.25
N SER A 229 -19.76 -3.62 9.18
CA SER A 229 -20.05 -2.22 9.51
C SER A 229 -21.34 -2.12 10.33
N LYS A 230 -21.61 -0.95 10.92
CA LYS A 230 -22.90 -0.70 11.58
C LYS A 230 -24.09 -0.87 10.63
N ARG A 231 -23.85 -0.72 9.32
CA ARG A 231 -24.84 -0.76 8.23
C ARG A 231 -25.05 -2.18 7.69
N TRP A 232 -24.03 -3.02 7.82
CA TRP A 232 -24.09 -4.44 7.48
C TRP A 232 -23.29 -5.25 8.53
N PRO A 233 -23.92 -5.56 9.68
CA PRO A 233 -23.21 -6.15 10.82
C PRO A 233 -22.87 -7.63 10.59
N GLU A 234 -23.61 -8.33 9.72
CA GLU A 234 -23.40 -9.74 9.42
C GLU A 234 -23.44 -9.96 7.90
N PRO A 235 -22.37 -9.58 7.18
CA PRO A 235 -22.32 -9.77 5.75
C PRO A 235 -22.37 -11.25 5.37
N ASP A 236 -23.23 -11.58 4.40
CA ASP A 236 -23.36 -12.93 3.83
C ASP A 236 -23.48 -12.84 2.30
N LEU A 237 -22.46 -13.35 1.60
CA LEU A 237 -22.34 -13.38 0.15
C LEU A 237 -23.02 -14.60 -0.49
N THR A 238 -23.72 -15.44 0.26
CA THR A 238 -24.37 -16.65 -0.28
C THR A 238 -25.34 -16.31 -1.41
N ARG A 239 -26.13 -15.24 -1.23
CA ARG A 239 -27.07 -14.75 -2.26
C ARG A 239 -26.33 -14.29 -3.51
N LEU A 240 -25.24 -13.56 -3.33
CA LEU A 240 -24.40 -13.06 -4.43
C LEU A 240 -23.74 -14.22 -5.19
N ALA A 241 -23.21 -15.20 -4.46
CA ALA A 241 -22.61 -16.40 -5.05
C ALA A 241 -23.62 -17.15 -5.92
N LYS A 242 -24.88 -17.31 -5.46
CA LYS A 242 -25.92 -17.94 -6.27
C LYS A 242 -26.17 -17.21 -7.59
N VAL A 243 -26.34 -15.89 -7.51
CA VAL A 243 -26.63 -15.02 -8.66
C VAL A 243 -25.49 -15.05 -9.67
N ILE A 244 -24.24 -14.93 -9.21
CA ILE A 244 -23.08 -14.93 -10.11
C ILE A 244 -22.86 -16.29 -10.75
N ARG A 245 -22.96 -17.39 -9.97
CA ARG A 245 -22.81 -18.75 -10.52
C ARG A 245 -23.90 -19.10 -11.53
N LEU A 246 -25.13 -18.64 -11.31
CA LEU A 246 -26.21 -18.76 -12.29
C LEU A 246 -25.86 -17.98 -13.56
N ALA A 247 -25.47 -16.71 -13.43
CA ALA A 247 -25.09 -15.88 -14.58
C ALA A 247 -23.93 -16.48 -15.39
N GLU A 248 -22.92 -17.04 -14.70
CA GLU A 248 -21.79 -17.72 -15.32
C GLU A 248 -22.24 -18.93 -16.14
N GLY A 249 -23.02 -19.83 -15.53
CA GLY A 249 -23.50 -21.03 -16.22
C GLY A 249 -24.44 -20.71 -17.39
N LEU A 250 -25.27 -19.67 -17.27
CA LEU A 250 -26.14 -19.22 -18.36
C LEU A 250 -25.29 -18.73 -19.55
N ARG A 251 -24.19 -18.02 -19.28
CA ARG A 251 -23.27 -17.55 -20.32
C ARG A 251 -22.48 -18.69 -20.95
N ALA A 252 -22.12 -19.70 -20.15
CA ALA A 252 -21.42 -20.88 -20.62
C ALA A 252 -22.33 -21.83 -21.44
N GLY A 253 -23.66 -21.70 -21.32
CA GLY A 253 -24.64 -22.40 -22.15
C GLY A 253 -24.83 -23.88 -21.80
N HIS A 254 -24.42 -24.32 -20.61
CA HIS A 254 -24.62 -25.69 -20.14
C HIS A 254 -25.68 -25.76 -19.02
N PRO A 255 -26.24 -26.95 -18.74
CA PRO A 255 -27.16 -27.14 -17.62
C PRO A 255 -26.51 -26.72 -16.29
N ILE A 256 -27.29 -26.07 -15.42
CA ILE A 256 -26.85 -25.56 -14.12
C ILE A 256 -27.61 -26.30 -13.03
N ASP A 257 -26.90 -26.88 -12.07
CA ASP A 257 -27.53 -27.43 -10.87
C ASP A 257 -27.85 -26.30 -9.87
N GLU A 258 -29.07 -25.77 -9.98
CA GLU A 258 -29.54 -24.67 -9.13
C GLU A 258 -29.46 -24.98 -7.62
N LYS A 259 -29.47 -26.25 -7.23
CA LYS A 259 -29.40 -26.66 -5.81
C LYS A 259 -28.04 -26.40 -5.18
N ASN A 260 -26.98 -26.35 -6.00
CA ASN A 260 -25.60 -26.22 -5.54
C ASN A 260 -25.05 -24.79 -5.66
N LEU A 261 -25.83 -23.85 -6.20
CA LEU A 261 -25.41 -22.47 -6.42
C LEU A 261 -24.92 -21.73 -5.14
N ASN A 262 -25.40 -22.12 -3.95
CA ASN A 262 -24.99 -21.56 -2.66
C ASN A 262 -23.92 -22.34 -1.90
N CYS A 263 -23.38 -23.43 -2.46
CA CYS A 263 -22.45 -24.26 -1.72
C CYS A 263 -21.19 -23.46 -1.32
N ILE A 264 -20.69 -23.75 -0.11
CA ILE A 264 -19.34 -23.36 0.30
C ILE A 264 -18.35 -24.18 -0.54
N GLY A 265 -17.23 -23.57 -0.92
CA GLY A 265 -16.25 -24.18 -1.81
C GLY A 265 -16.42 -23.72 -3.26
N THR A 266 -15.87 -24.49 -4.19
CA THR A 266 -15.82 -24.14 -5.62
C THR A 266 -17.02 -24.72 -6.37
N PHE A 267 -17.66 -23.89 -7.18
CA PHE A 267 -18.71 -24.28 -8.14
C PHE A 267 -18.68 -23.28 -9.30
N GLU A 268 -18.67 -23.77 -10.54
CA GLU A 268 -18.40 -22.95 -11.74
C GLU A 268 -17.11 -22.12 -11.64
N ASP A 269 -16.02 -22.72 -11.11
CA ASP A 269 -14.75 -22.06 -10.78
C ASP A 269 -14.80 -20.90 -9.78
N TRP A 270 -16.00 -20.55 -9.32
CA TRP A 270 -16.23 -19.56 -8.27
C TRP A 270 -16.16 -20.20 -6.88
N PHE A 271 -15.28 -19.70 -6.03
CA PHE A 271 -15.06 -20.16 -4.67
C PHE A 271 -15.76 -19.26 -3.64
N LEU A 272 -16.68 -19.83 -2.85
CA LEU A 272 -17.28 -19.18 -1.68
C LEU A 272 -16.61 -19.70 -0.40
N HIS A 273 -15.97 -18.80 0.36
CA HIS A 273 -15.32 -19.17 1.61
C HIS A 273 -16.35 -19.52 2.70
N GLN A 274 -15.98 -20.39 3.64
CA GLN A 274 -16.86 -20.85 4.74
C GLN A 274 -17.42 -19.73 5.61
N SER A 275 -16.72 -18.60 5.71
CA SER A 275 -17.20 -17.41 6.43
C SER A 275 -18.26 -16.62 5.68
N ARG A 276 -18.49 -16.91 4.39
CA ARG A 276 -19.43 -16.24 3.48
C ARG A 276 -19.19 -14.74 3.29
N VAL A 277 -18.09 -14.18 3.79
CA VAL A 277 -17.72 -12.76 3.61
C VAL A 277 -16.69 -12.54 2.49
N PHE A 278 -16.28 -13.63 1.83
CA PHE A 278 -15.31 -13.68 0.75
C PHE A 278 -15.79 -14.64 -0.33
N PHE A 279 -15.84 -14.16 -1.57
CA PHE A 279 -16.23 -14.92 -2.75
C PHE A 279 -15.31 -14.53 -3.91
N SER A 280 -14.77 -15.49 -4.65
CA SER A 280 -13.70 -15.20 -5.62
C SER A 280 -13.66 -16.18 -6.78
N ARG A 281 -13.14 -15.74 -7.92
CA ARG A 281 -12.70 -16.60 -9.03
C ARG A 281 -11.22 -16.31 -9.28
N GLY A 282 -10.36 -17.26 -8.87
CA GLY A 282 -8.91 -17.07 -8.83
C GLY A 282 -8.41 -16.21 -7.67
N SER A 283 -7.09 -16.13 -7.51
CA SER A 283 -6.43 -15.25 -6.55
C SER A 283 -4.97 -15.02 -6.95
N PHE A 284 -4.27 -14.10 -6.27
CA PHE A 284 -2.81 -13.94 -6.41
C PHE A 284 -2.02 -15.23 -6.13
N LYS A 285 -2.59 -16.19 -5.37
CA LYS A 285 -1.97 -17.49 -5.07
C LYS A 285 -2.46 -18.61 -5.98
N LYS A 286 -3.48 -18.35 -6.81
CA LYS A 286 -4.13 -19.32 -7.67
C LYS A 286 -4.53 -18.65 -8.99
N THR A 287 -3.56 -18.54 -9.88
CA THR A 287 -3.65 -17.84 -11.18
C THR A 287 -4.03 -18.78 -12.33
N ASP A 288 -4.10 -20.08 -12.08
CA ASP A 288 -4.46 -21.14 -13.03
C ASP A 288 -5.97 -21.31 -13.23
N VAL A 289 -6.77 -20.34 -12.78
CA VAL A 289 -8.23 -20.36 -12.92
C VAL A 289 -8.62 -19.65 -14.21
N PRO A 290 -9.43 -20.27 -15.09
CA PRO A 290 -9.92 -19.62 -16.29
C PRO A 290 -10.65 -18.31 -15.96
N PRO A 291 -10.44 -17.23 -16.74
CA PRO A 291 -11.18 -15.99 -16.59
C PRO A 291 -12.69 -16.21 -16.57
N SER A 292 -13.39 -15.38 -15.79
CA SER A 292 -14.85 -15.29 -15.81
C SER A 292 -15.34 -14.94 -17.23
N LEU A 293 -16.45 -15.53 -17.66
CA LEU A 293 -17.17 -15.10 -18.86
C LEU A 293 -17.93 -13.78 -18.64
N LEU A 294 -18.07 -13.36 -17.38
CA LEU A 294 -18.69 -12.11 -16.96
C LEU A 294 -17.63 -11.01 -16.82
N SER A 295 -17.92 -9.85 -17.40
CA SER A 295 -17.11 -8.64 -17.24
C SER A 295 -17.20 -8.05 -15.83
N LEU A 296 -16.24 -7.18 -15.46
CA LEU A 296 -16.30 -6.43 -14.19
C LEU A 296 -17.59 -5.61 -14.06
N HIS A 297 -18.07 -5.04 -15.17
CA HIS A 297 -19.31 -4.28 -15.18
C HIS A 297 -20.53 -5.17 -14.90
N GLU A 298 -20.65 -6.33 -15.57
CA GLU A 298 -21.75 -7.28 -15.33
C GLU A 298 -21.74 -7.78 -13.88
N LEU A 299 -20.56 -8.14 -13.35
CA LEU A 299 -20.41 -8.55 -11.96
C LEU A 299 -20.85 -7.47 -10.96
N PHE A 300 -20.55 -6.21 -11.26
CA PHE A 300 -21.01 -5.08 -10.45
C PHE A 300 -22.53 -4.89 -10.52
N GLN A 301 -23.14 -5.01 -11.70
CA GLN A 301 -24.59 -4.92 -11.88
C GLN A 301 -25.32 -6.07 -11.15
N LEU A 302 -24.81 -7.30 -11.24
CA LEU A 302 -25.33 -8.45 -10.50
C LEU A 302 -25.18 -8.28 -8.98
N ALA A 303 -24.10 -7.66 -8.52
CA ALA A 303 -23.93 -7.30 -7.13
C ALA A 303 -25.00 -6.31 -6.66
N ILE A 304 -25.30 -5.28 -7.46
CA ILE A 304 -26.38 -4.31 -7.18
C ILE A 304 -27.75 -5.03 -7.15
N PHE A 305 -28.02 -5.88 -8.14
CA PHE A 305 -29.25 -6.67 -8.24
C PHE A 305 -29.54 -7.51 -6.99
N CYS A 306 -28.50 -8.00 -6.31
CA CYS A 306 -28.64 -8.73 -5.05
C CYS A 306 -29.23 -7.88 -3.90
N PHE A 307 -29.17 -6.56 -3.99
CA PHE A 307 -29.73 -5.66 -2.97
C PHE A 307 -30.97 -4.91 -3.49
N ASP A 308 -31.04 -4.63 -4.80
CA ASP A 308 -32.17 -3.98 -5.47
C ASP A 308 -32.56 -4.78 -6.73
N PRO A 309 -33.49 -5.75 -6.64
CA PRO A 309 -33.75 -6.72 -7.71
C PRO A 309 -34.60 -6.15 -8.85
N GLN A 310 -34.03 -5.19 -9.58
CA GLN A 310 -34.65 -4.56 -10.74
C GLN A 310 -34.06 -5.11 -12.06
N PRO A 311 -34.88 -5.34 -13.11
CA PRO A 311 -34.40 -5.88 -14.38
C PRO A 311 -33.25 -5.09 -15.02
N LYS A 312 -33.23 -3.76 -14.81
CA LYS A 312 -32.18 -2.88 -15.35
C LYS A 312 -30.77 -3.26 -14.88
N PHE A 313 -30.64 -3.91 -13.73
CA PHE A 313 -29.36 -4.36 -13.17
C PHE A 313 -28.97 -5.78 -13.60
N LEU A 314 -29.78 -6.44 -14.43
CA LEU A 314 -29.40 -7.71 -15.07
C LEU A 314 -28.72 -7.49 -16.42
N GLY A 315 -28.85 -6.31 -17.03
CA GLY A 315 -28.24 -5.99 -18.32
C GLY A 315 -28.59 -7.03 -19.40
N SER A 316 -27.57 -7.73 -19.89
CA SER A 316 -27.68 -8.81 -20.87
C SER A 316 -28.51 -10.02 -20.38
N PHE A 317 -28.71 -10.16 -19.07
CA PHE A 317 -29.52 -11.23 -18.47
C PHE A 317 -30.98 -10.83 -18.21
N SER A 318 -31.44 -9.69 -18.74
CA SER A 318 -32.80 -9.19 -18.48
C SER A 318 -33.92 -10.16 -18.89
N GLU A 319 -33.71 -10.97 -19.94
CA GLU A 319 -34.66 -12.02 -20.35
C GLU A 319 -34.76 -13.18 -19.34
N HIS A 320 -33.74 -13.37 -18.51
CA HIS A 320 -33.69 -14.38 -17.45
C HIS A 320 -34.22 -13.86 -16.10
N PHE A 321 -34.85 -12.68 -16.05
CA PHE A 321 -35.24 -12.02 -14.80
C PHE A 321 -36.03 -12.93 -13.85
N ASP A 322 -36.96 -13.73 -14.35
CA ASP A 322 -37.75 -14.65 -13.52
C ASP A 322 -36.89 -15.76 -12.88
N GLN A 323 -35.88 -16.29 -13.58
CA GLN A 323 -34.94 -17.28 -13.03
C GLN A 323 -34.11 -16.65 -11.90
N PHE A 324 -33.56 -15.46 -12.13
CA PHE A 324 -32.82 -14.73 -11.10
C PHE A 324 -33.70 -14.45 -9.88
N LYS A 325 -34.95 -14.03 -10.10
CA LYS A 325 -35.91 -13.75 -9.03
C LYS A 325 -36.21 -14.99 -8.18
N GLN A 326 -36.40 -16.16 -8.81
CA GLN A 326 -36.58 -17.44 -8.12
C GLN A 326 -35.39 -17.76 -7.21
N VAL A 327 -34.17 -17.57 -7.69
CA VAL A 327 -32.93 -17.75 -6.89
C VAL A 327 -32.86 -16.78 -5.70
N LEU A 328 -33.39 -15.55 -5.85
CA LEU A 328 -33.45 -14.56 -4.77
C LEU A 328 -34.51 -14.84 -3.70
N HIS A 329 -35.57 -15.59 -4.02
CA HIS A 329 -36.69 -15.84 -3.10
C HIS A 329 -36.35 -16.76 -1.91
N THR A 330 -35.09 -17.17 -1.74
CA THR A 330 -34.62 -17.68 -0.45
C THR A 330 -34.59 -16.49 0.54
N PRO A 331 -35.39 -16.48 1.63
CA PRO A 331 -35.53 -15.30 2.48
C PRO A 331 -34.18 -14.83 3.01
N MET A 332 -33.89 -13.54 2.83
CA MET A 332 -32.85 -12.88 3.63
C MET A 332 -33.26 -13.00 5.10
N THR A 333 -32.34 -13.43 5.96
CA THR A 333 -32.39 -13.02 7.37
C THR A 333 -32.64 -11.51 7.36
N SER A 334 -33.71 -11.08 8.06
CA SER A 334 -34.48 -9.85 7.86
C SER A 334 -33.76 -8.51 8.14
N GLN A 335 -32.46 -8.42 7.87
CA GLN A 335 -31.56 -7.40 8.42
C GLN A 335 -31.42 -6.12 7.58
N LEU A 336 -32.05 -6.01 6.40
CA LEU A 336 -31.96 -4.80 5.55
C LEU A 336 -33.22 -3.92 5.55
N ARG A 337 -34.24 -4.24 6.36
CA ARG A 337 -35.40 -3.37 6.54
C ARG A 337 -35.25 -2.55 7.81
N GLN A 338 -34.37 -1.54 7.79
CA GLN A 338 -34.38 -0.39 8.70
C GLN A 338 -33.52 0.75 8.16
#